data_AF-A0A847ZE66-F1
#
_entry.id   AF-A0A847ZE66-F1
#
_cell.length_a   1.000
_cell.length_b   1.000
_cell.length_c   1.000
_cell.angle_alpha   90.00
_cell.angle_beta   90.00
_cell.angle_gamma   90.00
#
_symmetry.space_group_name_H-M   'P 1'
#
loop_
_entity.id
_entity.type
_entity.pdbx_description
1 polymer ?
#
loop_
_entity_poly.entity_id
_entity_poly.type
_entity_poly.pdbx_seq_one_letter_code
_entity_poly.pdbx_strand_id
1 'polypeptide(L)'
;MKTFFDPASIAVIGATPRENSLGSQILVNLSMGFTGGVYPVNPNYAEIQSLPCFPTVEDIPGPVDLAIVIVPAPAVPEALAACGRKGIRRVIIESAGFAETGAEGRALQERCLAVAREAGIRLWGPNCMGLVDIPRKFFFTFMHPNIHKDGLIAGRISMVVQSGMLS
;
A
#
# COMPACT_ATOMS: atom_id res chain seq x y z
N MET A 1 0.29 1.75 15.54
CA MET A 1 1.54 2.02 14.81
C MET A 1 2.29 0.75 14.49
N LYS A 2 2.54 -0.17 15.44
CA LYS A 2 3.23 -1.46 15.21
C LYS A 2 2.87 -2.17 13.90
N THR A 3 1.59 -2.35 13.61
CA THR A 3 1.09 -3.08 12.43
C THR A 3 1.52 -2.49 11.08
N PHE A 4 1.91 -1.20 10.98
CA PHE A 4 2.50 -0.69 9.74
C PHE A 4 3.90 -1.27 9.46
N PHE A 5 4.65 -1.62 10.51
CA PHE A 5 6.03 -2.07 10.43
C PHE A 5 6.15 -3.60 10.52
N ASP A 6 5.15 -4.26 11.11
CA ASP A 6 5.16 -5.69 11.42
C ASP A 6 3.75 -6.31 11.21
N PRO A 7 3.18 -6.26 9.99
CA PRO A 7 1.92 -6.93 9.67
C PRO A 7 2.14 -8.43 9.44
N ALA A 8 1.17 -9.27 9.82
CA ALA A 8 1.16 -10.69 9.45
C ALA A 8 0.59 -10.93 8.04
N SER A 9 -0.18 -9.96 7.51
CA SER A 9 -0.78 -10.04 6.18
C SER A 9 -1.01 -8.68 5.54
N ILE A 10 -0.90 -8.63 4.20
CA ILE A 10 -0.99 -7.40 3.39
C ILE A 10 -1.92 -7.63 2.21
N ALA A 11 -2.90 -6.76 2.03
CA ALA A 11 -3.66 -6.63 0.79
C ALA A 11 -3.06 -5.54 -0.10
N VAL A 12 -2.84 -5.83 -1.38
CA VAL A 12 -2.35 -4.85 -2.37
C VAL A 12 -3.50 -4.49 -3.32
N ILE A 13 -4.18 -3.37 -3.03
CA ILE A 13 -5.35 -2.89 -3.78
C ILE A 13 -4.86 -2.07 -4.96
N GLY A 14 -5.16 -2.54 -6.17
CA GLY A 14 -4.57 -2.02 -7.42
C GLY A 14 -3.39 -2.84 -7.92
N ALA A 15 -3.19 -4.06 -7.39
CA ALA A 15 -2.24 -5.02 -7.91
C ALA A 15 -2.51 -5.34 -9.40
N THR A 16 -1.46 -5.61 -10.17
CA THR A 16 -1.60 -5.95 -11.60
C THR A 16 -0.36 -6.74 -12.06
N PRO A 17 -0.49 -7.67 -13.03
CA PRO A 17 0.65 -8.35 -13.63
C PRO A 17 1.39 -7.48 -14.66
N ARG A 18 0.88 -6.29 -14.99
CA ARG A 18 1.50 -5.41 -15.99
C ARG A 18 2.91 -5.03 -15.55
N GLU A 19 3.89 -5.47 -16.32
CA GLU A 19 5.30 -5.16 -16.06
C GLU A 19 5.54 -3.66 -15.89
N ASN A 20 6.45 -3.31 -14.99
CA ASN A 20 6.85 -1.93 -14.68
C ASN A 20 5.76 -1.01 -14.14
N SER A 21 4.55 -1.51 -13.88
CA SER A 21 3.51 -0.74 -13.19
C SER A 21 3.76 -0.67 -11.68
N LEU A 22 3.33 0.41 -11.04
CA LEU A 22 3.54 0.62 -9.60
C LEU A 22 2.97 -0.52 -8.74
N GLY A 23 1.77 -1.02 -9.07
CA GLY A 23 1.17 -2.15 -8.37
C GLY A 23 1.92 -3.47 -8.56
N SER A 24 2.53 -3.70 -9.73
CA SER A 24 3.40 -4.86 -9.95
C SER A 24 4.70 -4.74 -9.15
N GLN A 25 5.29 -3.54 -9.07
CA GLN A 25 6.52 -3.30 -8.29
C GLN A 25 6.32 -3.54 -6.80
N ILE A 26 5.17 -3.17 -6.23
CA ILE A 26 4.83 -3.48 -4.83
C ILE A 26 4.86 -5.00 -4.59
N LEU A 27 4.26 -5.80 -5.48
CA LEU A 27 4.27 -7.26 -5.35
C LEU A 27 5.69 -7.83 -5.47
N VAL A 28 6.48 -7.35 -6.44
CA VAL A 28 7.89 -7.76 -6.59
C VAL A 28 8.66 -7.44 -5.31
N ASN A 29 8.51 -6.25 -4.76
CA ASN A 29 9.19 -5.83 -3.53
C ASN A 29 8.80 -6.67 -2.31
N LEU A 30 7.51 -6.97 -2.15
CA LEU A 30 7.02 -7.87 -1.10
C LEU A 30 7.66 -9.27 -1.22
N SER A 31 7.76 -9.80 -2.44
CA SER A 31 8.33 -11.14 -2.70
C SER A 31 9.81 -11.29 -2.29
N MET A 32 10.53 -10.19 -2.09
CA MET A 32 11.97 -10.21 -1.77
C MET A 32 12.28 -10.63 -0.32
N GLY A 33 11.31 -10.55 0.58
CA GLY A 33 11.58 -10.80 1.99
C GLY A 33 10.38 -10.78 2.94
N PHE A 34 9.22 -10.29 2.53
CA PHE A 34 8.03 -10.37 3.37
C PHE A 34 7.53 -11.81 3.42
N THR A 35 7.41 -12.37 4.61
CA THR A 35 7.03 -13.77 4.84
C THR A 35 5.58 -13.95 5.28
N GLY A 36 4.85 -12.86 5.51
CA GLY A 36 3.42 -12.89 5.81
C GLY A 36 2.55 -13.14 4.58
N GLY A 37 1.24 -13.20 4.79
CA GLY A 37 0.28 -13.38 3.70
C GLY A 37 0.25 -12.17 2.77
N VAL A 38 0.37 -12.38 1.45
CA VAL A 38 0.22 -11.32 0.43
C VAL A 38 -0.99 -11.61 -0.42
N TYR A 39 -1.91 -10.65 -0.49
CA TYR A 39 -3.19 -10.78 -1.19
C TYR A 39 -3.33 -9.69 -2.26
N PRO A 40 -3.05 -9.98 -3.54
CA PRO A 40 -3.36 -9.08 -4.64
C PRO A 40 -4.87 -8.83 -4.75
N VAL A 41 -5.28 -7.57 -4.91
CA VAL A 41 -6.70 -7.21 -5.10
C VAL A 41 -6.88 -6.43 -6.40
N ASN A 42 -7.56 -7.06 -7.36
CA ASN A 42 -7.94 -6.49 -8.64
C ASN A 42 -9.04 -7.35 -9.33
N PRO A 43 -10.21 -6.79 -9.68
CA PRO A 43 -11.32 -7.54 -10.28
C PRO A 43 -11.05 -8.09 -11.68
N ASN A 44 -9.98 -7.65 -12.35
CA ASN A 44 -9.66 -8.06 -13.71
C ASN A 44 -8.80 -9.33 -13.78
N TYR A 45 -8.34 -9.86 -12.65
CA TYR A 45 -7.42 -10.99 -12.61
C TYR A 45 -7.86 -12.00 -11.55
N ALA A 46 -7.73 -13.29 -11.86
CA ALA A 46 -7.93 -14.37 -10.90
C ALA A 46 -6.60 -14.75 -10.18
N GLU A 47 -5.46 -14.45 -10.80
CA GLU A 47 -4.13 -14.77 -10.28
C GLU A 47 -3.12 -13.71 -10.74
N ILE A 48 -2.16 -13.35 -9.87
CA ILE A 48 -1.03 -12.47 -10.18
C ILE A 48 0.22 -13.03 -9.52
N GLN A 49 1.30 -13.26 -10.27
CA GLN A 49 2.57 -13.79 -9.75
C GLN A 49 2.41 -15.10 -8.94
N SER A 50 1.57 -16.03 -9.41
CA SER A 50 1.22 -17.29 -8.72
C SER A 50 0.49 -17.11 -7.37
N LEU A 51 0.02 -15.90 -7.07
CA LEU A 51 -0.83 -15.62 -5.90
C LEU A 51 -2.29 -15.49 -6.36
N PRO A 52 -3.26 -16.10 -5.63
CA PRO A 52 -4.67 -15.86 -5.86
C PRO A 52 -4.99 -14.36 -5.78
N CYS A 53 -5.66 -13.82 -6.80
CA CYS A 53 -6.07 -12.43 -6.84
C CYS A 53 -7.56 -12.32 -6.54
N PHE A 54 -7.92 -11.39 -5.66
CA PHE A 54 -9.28 -11.20 -5.19
C PHE A 54 -9.92 -10.00 -5.89
N PRO A 55 -11.21 -10.06 -6.27
CA PRO A 55 -11.88 -8.92 -6.89
C PRO A 55 -12.00 -7.72 -5.95
N THR A 56 -12.31 -7.99 -4.68
CA THR A 56 -12.36 -6.98 -3.63
C THR A 56 -11.54 -7.42 -2.41
N VAL A 57 -11.17 -6.47 -1.56
CA VAL A 57 -10.47 -6.78 -0.29
C VAL A 57 -11.35 -7.56 0.68
N GLU A 58 -12.68 -7.48 0.51
CA GLU A 58 -13.65 -8.17 1.35
C GLU A 58 -13.63 -9.69 1.11
N ASP A 59 -13.32 -10.10 -0.12
CA ASP A 59 -13.28 -11.50 -0.58
C ASP A 59 -12.06 -12.29 -0.05
N ILE A 60 -11.05 -11.63 0.49
CA ILE A 60 -9.84 -12.30 1.02
C ILE A 60 -10.24 -13.22 2.18
N PRO A 61 -9.86 -14.50 2.22
CA PRO A 61 -10.17 -15.35 3.37
C PRO A 61 -9.36 -14.91 4.60
N GLY A 62 -10.03 -14.79 5.74
CA GLY A 62 -9.38 -14.47 7.01
C GLY A 62 -9.00 -12.98 7.19
N PRO A 63 -8.19 -12.68 8.22
CA PRO A 63 -7.84 -11.32 8.60
C PRO A 63 -6.73 -10.72 7.72
N VAL A 64 -6.83 -9.41 7.50
CA VAL A 64 -5.81 -8.60 6.82
C VAL A 64 -5.34 -7.49 7.77
N ASP A 65 -4.03 -7.43 8.01
CA ASP A 65 -3.46 -6.47 8.98
C ASP A 65 -3.20 -5.09 8.36
N LEU A 66 -2.78 -5.05 7.10
CA LEU A 66 -2.38 -3.85 6.38
C LEU A 66 -2.94 -3.88 4.94
N ALA A 67 -3.40 -2.74 4.44
CA ALA A 67 -3.64 -2.56 3.01
C ALA A 67 -2.65 -1.54 2.42
N ILE A 68 -2.13 -1.83 1.24
CA ILE A 68 -1.40 -0.88 0.39
C ILE A 68 -2.31 -0.55 -0.79
N VAL A 69 -2.62 0.74 -0.97
CA VAL A 69 -3.56 1.23 -1.97
C VAL A 69 -2.79 1.98 -3.05
N ILE A 70 -2.90 1.48 -4.28
CA ILE A 70 -2.26 2.03 -5.49
C ILE A 70 -3.24 2.07 -6.68
N VAL A 71 -4.43 2.64 -6.43
CA VAL A 71 -5.48 2.86 -7.44
C VAL A 71 -5.58 4.36 -7.81
N PRO A 72 -6.24 4.75 -8.91
CA PRO A 72 -6.50 6.16 -9.20
C PRO A 72 -7.15 6.87 -8.00
N ALA A 73 -6.73 8.12 -7.73
CA ALA A 73 -7.15 8.87 -6.54
C ALA A 73 -8.68 8.86 -6.30
N PRO A 74 -9.55 9.04 -7.33
CA PRO A 74 -11.00 9.03 -7.13
C PRO A 74 -11.57 7.71 -6.57
N ALA A 75 -10.85 6.59 -6.75
CA ALA A 75 -11.27 5.27 -6.25
C ALA A 75 -10.83 4.99 -4.80
N VAL A 76 -9.93 5.81 -4.24
CA VAL A 76 -9.37 5.58 -2.91
C VAL A 76 -10.42 5.66 -1.78
N PRO A 77 -11.40 6.59 -1.77
CA PRO A 77 -12.45 6.59 -0.75
C PRO A 77 -13.21 5.26 -0.66
N GLU A 78 -13.57 4.65 -1.78
CA GLU A 78 -14.27 3.35 -1.77
C GLU A 78 -13.34 2.21 -1.31
N ALA A 79 -12.07 2.23 -1.73
CA ALA A 79 -11.08 1.27 -1.24
C ALA A 79 -10.92 1.35 0.29
N LEU A 80 -10.95 2.55 0.87
CA LEU A 80 -10.91 2.76 2.32
C LEU A 80 -12.19 2.25 3.01
N ALA A 81 -13.36 2.49 2.42
CA ALA A 81 -14.63 1.98 2.95
C ALA A 81 -14.62 0.44 2.96
N ALA A 82 -14.17 -0.20 1.89
CA ALA A 82 -14.02 -1.65 1.78
C ALA A 82 -13.02 -2.20 2.80
N CYS A 83 -11.87 -1.53 3.00
CA CYS A 83 -10.94 -1.85 4.08
C CYS A 83 -11.61 -1.79 5.46
N GLY A 84 -12.43 -0.77 5.69
CA GLY A 84 -13.21 -0.58 6.91
C GLY A 84 -14.13 -1.76 7.20
N ARG A 85 -14.94 -2.14 6.20
CA ARG A 85 -15.86 -3.30 6.23
C ARG A 85 -15.12 -4.62 6.46
N LYS A 86 -13.94 -4.79 5.84
CA LYS A 86 -13.06 -5.96 6.05
C LYS A 86 -12.45 -6.04 7.46
N GLY A 87 -12.48 -4.95 8.23
CA GLY A 87 -11.84 -4.90 9.54
C GLY A 87 -10.38 -4.42 9.50
N ILE A 88 -9.86 -4.02 8.34
CA ILE A 88 -8.51 -3.46 8.20
C ILE A 88 -8.49 -2.09 8.88
N ARG A 89 -7.47 -1.83 9.71
CA ARG A 89 -7.33 -0.57 10.46
C ARG A 89 -6.08 0.21 10.09
N ARG A 90 -5.22 -0.31 9.23
CA ARG A 90 -4.00 0.35 8.75
C ARG A 90 -3.96 0.32 7.24
N VAL A 91 -3.78 1.48 6.63
CA VAL A 91 -3.74 1.63 5.18
C VAL A 91 -2.61 2.58 4.80
N ILE A 92 -1.75 2.15 3.88
CA ILE A 92 -0.78 3.01 3.18
C ILE A 92 -1.42 3.38 1.83
N ILE A 93 -1.52 4.68 1.55
CA ILE A 93 -1.99 5.17 0.25
C ILE A 93 -0.77 5.70 -0.51
N GLU A 94 -0.31 4.92 -1.48
CA GLU A 94 0.83 5.32 -2.32
C GLU A 94 0.37 6.14 -3.55
N SER A 95 -0.92 6.13 -3.87
CA SER A 95 -1.50 6.94 -4.94
C SER A 95 -1.28 8.45 -4.73
N ALA A 96 -0.92 9.15 -5.80
CA ALA A 96 -0.99 10.61 -5.93
C ALA A 96 -2.37 11.07 -6.44
N GLY A 97 -2.58 12.37 -6.62
CA GLY A 97 -3.81 13.01 -7.08
C GLY A 97 -4.63 13.70 -5.98
N PHE A 98 -4.02 14.08 -4.85
CA PHE A 98 -4.70 14.62 -3.67
C PHE A 98 -4.40 16.11 -3.49
N ALA A 99 -4.21 16.58 -2.25
CA ALA A 99 -4.07 18.00 -1.93
C ALA A 99 -2.94 18.71 -2.71
N GLU A 100 -1.94 17.97 -3.18
CA GLU A 100 -0.86 18.47 -4.02
C GLU A 100 -1.31 18.93 -5.41
N THR A 101 -2.51 18.55 -5.86
CA THR A 101 -3.06 18.90 -7.18
C THR A 101 -4.01 20.11 -7.16
N GLY A 102 -4.32 20.65 -5.98
CA GLY A 102 -5.19 21.82 -5.81
C GLY A 102 -6.49 21.55 -5.07
N ALA A 103 -7.51 22.39 -5.28
CA ALA A 103 -8.73 22.41 -4.48
C ALA A 103 -9.54 21.10 -4.59
N GLU A 104 -9.69 20.54 -5.78
CA GLU A 104 -10.43 19.29 -6.00
C GLU A 104 -9.73 18.10 -5.31
N GLY A 105 -8.40 18.02 -5.46
CA GLY A 105 -7.59 17.01 -4.80
C GLY A 105 -7.60 17.16 -3.27
N ARG A 106 -7.65 18.40 -2.74
CA ARG A 106 -7.85 18.64 -1.30
C ARG A 106 -9.21 18.13 -0.84
N ALA A 107 -10.27 18.42 -1.58
CA ALA A 107 -11.61 17.93 -1.26
C ALA A 107 -11.66 16.40 -1.26
N LEU A 108 -10.98 15.75 -2.22
CA LEU A 108 -10.83 14.29 -2.24
C LEU A 108 -10.07 13.77 -1.02
N GLN A 109 -8.98 14.42 -0.61
CA GLN A 109 -8.24 14.05 0.59
C GLN A 109 -9.09 14.16 1.86
N GLU A 110 -9.91 15.20 2.00
CA GLU A 110 -10.84 15.34 3.13
C GLU A 110 -11.89 14.22 3.13
N ARG A 111 -12.40 13.80 1.96
CA ARG A 111 -13.28 12.63 1.86
C ARG A 111 -12.58 11.36 2.35
N CYS A 112 -11.34 11.12 1.94
CA CYS A 112 -10.55 9.98 2.45
C CYS A 112 -10.39 10.03 3.97
N LEU A 113 -10.12 11.20 4.54
CA LEU A 113 -10.01 11.38 5.99
C LEU A 113 -11.33 11.11 6.72
N ALA A 114 -12.46 11.55 6.16
CA ALA A 114 -13.78 11.29 6.72
C ALA A 114 -14.09 9.78 6.76
N VAL A 115 -13.93 9.08 5.64
CA VAL A 115 -14.12 7.62 5.55
C VAL A 115 -13.20 6.88 6.50
N ALA A 116 -11.91 7.26 6.56
CA ALA A 116 -10.96 6.63 7.45
C ALA A 116 -11.32 6.81 8.93
N ARG A 117 -11.79 8.00 9.33
CA ARG A 117 -12.24 8.25 10.72
C ARG A 117 -13.45 7.40 11.09
N GLU A 118 -14.45 7.34 10.22
CA GLU A 118 -15.65 6.52 10.43
C GLU A 118 -15.32 5.03 10.57
N ALA A 119 -14.41 4.53 9.73
CA ALA A 119 -13.97 3.13 9.74
C ALA A 119 -12.91 2.80 10.82
N GLY A 120 -12.45 3.78 11.60
CA GLY A 120 -11.36 3.59 12.58
C GLY A 120 -9.99 3.28 11.95
N ILE A 121 -9.79 3.66 10.69
CA ILE A 121 -8.57 3.45 9.93
C ILE A 121 -7.54 4.55 10.26
N ARG A 122 -6.27 4.14 10.42
CA ARG A 122 -5.13 5.05 10.38
C ARG A 122 -4.51 5.00 8.99
N LEU A 123 -4.28 6.17 8.42
CA LEU A 123 -3.65 6.34 7.12
C LEU A 123 -2.16 6.65 7.24
N TRP A 124 -1.40 6.18 6.27
CA TRP A 124 -0.05 6.63 5.92
C TRP A 124 -0.11 7.14 4.47
N GLY A 125 0.41 8.34 4.21
CA GLY A 125 0.17 9.07 2.97
C GLY A 125 -1.09 9.97 3.04
N PRO A 126 -1.73 10.31 1.90
CA PRO A 126 -1.49 9.77 0.55
C PRO A 126 -0.23 10.32 -0.12
N ASN A 127 -0.04 10.03 -1.41
CA ASN A 127 1.08 10.50 -2.22
C ASN A 127 2.44 10.26 -1.54
N CYS A 128 2.70 9.00 -1.23
CA CYS A 128 3.92 8.57 -0.57
C CYS A 128 4.52 7.36 -1.29
N MET A 129 5.78 7.07 -1.01
CA MET A 129 6.46 5.87 -1.53
C MET A 129 6.41 4.71 -0.54
N GLY A 130 5.49 4.73 0.42
CA GLY A 130 5.33 3.67 1.40
C GLY A 130 6.44 3.59 2.45
N LEU A 131 6.88 2.37 2.78
CA LEU A 131 7.74 2.05 3.91
C LEU A 131 8.79 1.00 3.54
N VAL A 132 10.02 1.19 4.02
CA VAL A 132 11.12 0.26 3.83
C VAL A 132 11.81 -0.06 5.17
N ASP A 133 11.94 -1.35 5.47
CA ASP A 133 12.73 -1.89 6.58
C ASP A 133 13.84 -2.78 6.01
N ILE A 134 15.06 -2.23 5.97
CA ILE A 134 16.22 -2.92 5.39
C ILE A 134 16.65 -4.15 6.21
N PRO A 135 16.80 -4.07 7.55
CA PRO A 135 17.14 -5.25 8.35
C PRO A 135 16.17 -6.43 8.17
N ARG A 136 14.86 -6.16 8.09
CA ARG A 136 13.83 -7.21 7.93
C ARG A 136 13.53 -7.56 6.48
N LYS A 137 14.02 -6.78 5.51
CA LYS A 137 13.67 -6.87 4.09
C LYS A 137 12.16 -6.71 3.84
N PHE A 138 11.50 -5.85 4.62
CA PHE A 138 10.09 -5.53 4.40
C PHE A 138 10.02 -4.27 3.54
N PHE A 139 9.58 -4.44 2.29
CA PHE A 139 9.52 -3.39 1.29
C PHE A 139 8.07 -3.16 0.87
N PHE A 140 7.40 -2.24 1.57
CA PHE A 140 6.01 -1.88 1.34
C PHE A 140 5.97 -0.60 0.49
N THR A 141 6.46 -0.71 -0.75
CA THR A 141 6.73 0.44 -1.63
C THR A 141 6.64 0.06 -3.09
N PHE A 142 6.23 0.99 -3.97
CA PHE A 142 6.38 0.84 -5.42
C PHE A 142 7.77 1.17 -5.97
N MET A 143 8.72 1.64 -5.12
CA MET A 143 10.06 2.02 -5.57
C MET A 143 10.73 0.89 -6.35
N HIS A 144 11.50 1.25 -7.37
CA HIS A 144 12.10 0.26 -8.25
C HIS A 144 12.94 -0.74 -7.44
N PRO A 145 12.73 -2.07 -7.62
CA PRO A 145 13.32 -3.09 -6.78
C PRO A 145 14.81 -2.88 -6.55
N ASN A 146 15.61 -2.57 -7.59
CA ASN A 146 17.06 -2.33 -7.53
C ASN A 146 17.58 -1.44 -6.39
N ILE A 147 16.74 -0.62 -5.72
CA ILE A 147 17.09 0.02 -4.44
C ILE A 147 17.73 -0.96 -3.42
N HIS A 148 17.35 -2.24 -3.44
CA HIS A 148 17.92 -3.30 -2.59
C HIS A 148 19.37 -3.70 -2.89
N LYS A 149 19.83 -3.57 -4.14
CA LYS A 149 21.17 -4.03 -4.57
C LYS A 149 22.22 -2.94 -4.37
N ASP A 150 21.85 -1.71 -4.69
CA ASP A 150 22.82 -0.63 -4.86
C ASP A 150 22.57 0.57 -3.90
N GLY A 151 21.44 0.60 -3.17
CA GLY A 151 20.94 1.83 -2.56
C GLY A 151 21.00 1.94 -1.03
N LEU A 152 20.73 0.86 -0.28
CA LEU A 152 20.49 0.97 1.17
C LEU A 152 21.23 -0.11 1.98
N ILE A 153 21.96 0.34 3.02
CA ILE A 153 22.75 -0.52 3.92
C ILE A 153 21.98 -0.71 5.24
N ALA A 154 21.87 -1.95 5.71
CA ALA A 154 21.22 -2.25 6.99
C ALA A 154 21.92 -1.52 8.15
N GLY A 155 21.14 -0.85 9.00
CA GLY A 155 21.67 -0.06 10.10
C GLY A 155 20.63 0.20 11.19
N ARG A 156 20.94 1.12 12.11
CA ARG A 156 20.09 1.49 13.25
C ARG A 156 19.46 2.88 13.11
N ILE A 157 19.51 3.44 11.89
CA ILE A 157 18.98 4.76 11.58
C ILE A 157 17.60 4.58 10.96
N SER A 158 16.62 5.33 11.46
CA SER A 158 15.31 5.46 10.84
C SER A 158 15.17 6.85 10.24
N MET A 159 14.75 6.93 8.99
CA MET A 159 14.50 8.18 8.28
C MET A 159 13.01 8.34 8.00
N VAL A 160 12.50 9.55 8.21
CA VAL A 160 11.14 9.93 7.81
C VAL A 160 11.28 11.14 6.91
N VAL A 161 10.84 10.99 5.66
CA VAL A 161 11.04 12.00 4.62
C VAL A 161 9.69 12.36 4.03
N GLN A 162 9.40 13.65 3.92
CA GLN A 162 8.15 14.16 3.33
C GLN A 162 8.24 14.28 1.80
N SER A 163 9.43 14.54 1.26
CA SER A 163 9.68 14.61 -0.18
C SER A 163 10.16 13.26 -0.69
N GLY A 164 9.34 12.57 -1.48
CA GLY A 164 9.72 11.25 -2.03
C GLY A 164 10.94 11.30 -2.94
N MET A 165 11.10 12.36 -3.75
CA MET A 165 12.23 12.45 -4.67
C MET A 165 13.58 12.80 -4.00
N LEU A 166 13.57 13.12 -2.71
CA LEU A 166 14.79 13.45 -1.94
C LEU A 166 15.21 12.33 -0.98
N SER A 167 14.46 11.22 -0.92
CA SER A 167 14.76 10.09 -0.04
C SER A 167 15.69 9.07 -0.69
#